data_AF-A0A7R9ZLA4-F1
#
_entry.id   AF-A0A7R9ZLA4-F1
#
_cell.length_a   1.000
_cell.length_b   1.000
_cell.length_c   1.000
_cell.angle_alpha   90.00
_cell.angle_beta   90.00
_cell.angle_gamma   90.00
#
_symmetry.space_group_name_H-M   'P 1'
#
loop_
_entity.id
_entity.type
_entity.pdbx_description
1 polymer ?
#
loop_
_entity_poly.entity_id
_entity_poly.type
_entity_poly.pdbx_seq_one_letter_code
_entity_poly.pdbx_strand_id
1 'polypeptide(L)'
;VGGGSVSMACKTLAKLCRGQSAPGFESSAAALVTTPMVHRIVPLCKVGKDDTGSKLISLLQKSGQACGNVDTSIMEQASEIDTNARTALAVLPIYRDGRRGCFFDAASNTTFSPADMIEMLGALPDKQRHSAFLFGYPHLLPMMQGQRLVEIITAARKRLLDGGVVALDLNGVSPPAEEEMQMQDGLRNVESLKKDKIIGQALQHTDLLHMNHDELQILTGCKLQGTDDAESKDEELIVKASNLFLKCGVAVIAVTRGKKGSYIACNDAARLGASPAL
;
A
#
# COMPACT_ATOMS: atom_id res chain seq x y z
N VAL A 1 16.17 6.90 -11.89
CA VAL A 1 14.85 7.57 -12.09
C VAL A 1 14.01 7.27 -10.87
N GLY A 2 13.76 8.30 -10.06
CA GLY A 2 12.93 8.19 -8.86
C GLY A 2 11.50 7.83 -9.24
N GLY A 3 10.91 6.90 -8.50
CA GLY A 3 9.52 6.51 -8.67
C GLY A 3 8.94 6.29 -7.30
N GLY A 4 7.92 7.09 -6.93
CA GLY A 4 7.14 6.87 -5.70
C GLY A 4 6.33 5.56 -5.76
N SER A 5 5.58 5.26 -4.68
CA SER A 5 4.66 4.11 -4.55
C SER A 5 3.90 3.83 -5.82
N VAL A 6 3.23 4.85 -6.34
CA VAL A 6 2.33 4.75 -7.49
C VAL A 6 3.03 4.16 -8.71
N SER A 7 4.24 4.62 -9.02
CA SER A 7 4.99 4.11 -10.18
C SER A 7 5.42 2.65 -10.03
N MET A 8 5.80 2.24 -8.81
CA MET A 8 6.23 0.86 -8.53
C MET A 8 5.03 -0.08 -8.52
N ALA A 9 3.94 0.30 -7.83
CA ALA A 9 2.70 -0.45 -7.79
C ALA A 9 2.12 -0.64 -9.21
N CYS A 10 1.99 0.45 -9.99
CA CYS A 10 1.45 0.38 -11.34
C CYS A 10 2.30 -0.49 -12.26
N LYS A 11 3.63 -0.38 -12.22
CA LYS A 11 4.51 -1.23 -13.04
C LYS A 11 4.42 -2.70 -12.66
N THR A 12 4.34 -3.01 -11.37
CA THR A 12 4.23 -4.38 -10.89
C THR A 12 2.88 -4.97 -11.31
N LEU A 13 1.79 -4.27 -11.04
CA LEU A 13 0.44 -4.70 -11.42
C LEU A 13 0.25 -4.77 -12.94
N ALA A 14 0.85 -3.86 -13.71
CA ALA A 14 0.79 -3.87 -15.18
C ALA A 14 1.45 -5.11 -15.79
N LYS A 15 2.43 -5.71 -15.12
CA LYS A 15 3.03 -6.97 -15.57
C LYS A 15 2.12 -8.19 -15.34
N LEU A 16 1.13 -8.07 -14.45
CA LEU A 16 0.13 -9.11 -14.21
C LEU A 16 -0.96 -9.15 -15.30
N CYS A 17 -0.84 -8.36 -16.38
CA CYS A 17 -1.75 -8.41 -17.54
C CYS A 17 -1.73 -9.70 -18.34
N ARG A 18 -0.67 -10.50 -18.24
CA ARG A 18 -0.47 -11.67 -19.09
C ARG A 18 -0.40 -12.88 -18.20
N GLY A 19 -1.44 -13.72 -18.23
CA GLY A 19 -1.44 -15.05 -17.62
C GLY A 19 -0.50 -16.03 -18.33
N GLN A 20 0.69 -15.57 -18.72
CA GLN A 20 1.76 -16.46 -19.14
C GLN A 20 2.45 -16.94 -17.89
N SER A 21 2.26 -18.23 -17.59
CA SER A 21 3.10 -18.98 -16.67
C SER A 21 4.55 -18.60 -16.92
N ALA A 22 5.28 -18.21 -15.87
CA ALA A 22 6.71 -17.96 -15.98
C ALA A 22 7.38 -19.15 -16.70
N PRO A 23 8.28 -18.94 -17.67
CA PRO A 23 8.99 -20.02 -18.32
C PRO A 23 9.79 -20.78 -17.25
N GLY A 24 9.40 -22.03 -16.98
CA GLY A 24 9.98 -22.89 -15.93
C GLY A 24 8.99 -23.51 -14.94
N PHE A 25 7.70 -23.11 -14.93
CA PHE A 25 6.65 -23.80 -14.17
C PHE A 25 6.00 -24.89 -15.02
N GLU A 26 6.73 -26.00 -15.25
CA GLU A 26 6.13 -27.22 -15.77
C GLU A 26 5.28 -27.89 -14.68
N SER A 27 3.96 -27.70 -14.81
CA SER A 27 2.88 -28.60 -14.43
C SER A 27 3.25 -29.78 -13.51
N SER A 28 3.18 -29.58 -12.20
CA SER A 28 2.62 -30.62 -11.32
C SER A 28 1.18 -30.21 -10.99
N ALA A 29 0.27 -31.17 -10.96
CA ALA A 29 -1.18 -31.01 -10.93
C ALA A 29 -1.75 -30.47 -9.59
N ALA A 30 -1.07 -29.52 -8.94
CA ALA A 30 -1.51 -28.83 -7.74
C ALA A 30 -1.88 -27.38 -8.08
N ALA A 31 -3.18 -27.12 -8.17
CA ALA A 31 -3.82 -25.83 -8.39
C ALA A 31 -3.45 -25.11 -9.70
N LEU A 32 -4.38 -25.14 -10.66
CA LEU A 32 -4.52 -24.12 -11.70
C LEU A 32 -4.77 -22.77 -11.01
N VAL A 33 -3.71 -22.14 -10.49
CA VAL A 33 -3.74 -20.74 -10.08
C VAL A 33 -3.71 -19.96 -11.39
N THR A 34 -4.88 -19.65 -11.95
CA THR A 34 -5.00 -18.67 -13.03
C THR A 34 -4.33 -17.40 -12.54
N THR A 35 -3.26 -16.97 -13.21
CA THR A 35 -2.58 -15.73 -12.85
C THR A 35 -3.61 -14.60 -12.87
N PRO A 36 -3.79 -13.85 -11.77
CA PRO A 36 -4.80 -12.80 -11.72
C PRO A 36 -4.51 -11.77 -12.80
N MET A 37 -5.46 -11.58 -13.72
CA MET A 37 -5.32 -10.63 -14.82
C MET A 37 -5.78 -9.24 -14.37
N VAL A 38 -4.86 -8.28 -14.38
CA VAL A 38 -5.19 -6.87 -14.09
C VAL A 38 -5.57 -6.15 -15.39
N HIS A 39 -6.87 -6.02 -15.65
CA HIS A 39 -7.38 -5.42 -16.89
C HIS A 39 -7.16 -3.91 -17.00
N ARG A 40 -7.18 -3.19 -15.88
CA ARG A 40 -7.03 -1.73 -15.86
C ARG A 40 -6.51 -1.26 -14.51
N ILE A 41 -5.65 -0.25 -14.55
CA ILE A 41 -5.01 0.43 -13.42
C ILE A 41 -5.18 1.92 -13.67
N VAL A 42 -5.78 2.61 -12.70
CA VAL A 42 -5.90 4.07 -12.72
C VAL A 42 -5.09 4.62 -11.56
N PRO A 43 -3.84 5.06 -11.78
CA PRO A 43 -3.06 5.72 -10.74
C PRO A 43 -3.74 7.02 -10.29
N LEU A 44 -3.81 7.23 -8.98
CA LEU A 44 -4.33 8.45 -8.38
C LEU A 44 -3.25 9.09 -7.49
N CYS A 45 -2.62 10.15 -7.98
CA CYS A 45 -1.75 11.00 -7.17
C CYS A 45 -1.71 12.44 -7.68
N LYS A 46 -1.39 13.35 -6.76
CA LYS A 46 -1.18 14.76 -7.05
C LYS A 46 0.22 14.97 -7.63
N VAL A 47 0.27 15.47 -8.87
CA VAL A 47 1.51 15.78 -9.59
C VAL A 47 1.49 17.24 -10.04
N GLY A 48 2.66 17.86 -10.04
CA GLY A 48 2.84 19.23 -10.51
C GLY A 48 3.16 19.30 -12.00
N LYS A 49 3.01 20.49 -12.59
CA LYS A 49 3.50 20.81 -13.94
C LYS A 49 5.01 21.09 -13.95
N ASP A 50 5.76 20.15 -13.41
CA ASP A 50 7.22 20.18 -13.36
C ASP A 50 7.82 19.00 -14.14
N ASP A 51 9.16 19.01 -14.29
CA ASP A 51 9.91 17.98 -15.00
C ASP A 51 9.72 16.59 -14.33
N THR A 52 9.60 16.54 -13.01
CA THR A 52 9.36 15.30 -12.26
C THR A 52 7.97 14.72 -12.56
N GLY A 53 6.93 15.55 -12.57
CA GLY A 53 5.56 15.17 -12.91
C GLY A 53 5.44 14.68 -14.34
N SER A 54 6.04 15.41 -15.28
CA SER A 54 6.10 15.04 -16.69
C SER A 54 6.81 13.68 -16.88
N LYS A 55 7.93 13.45 -16.18
CA LYS A 55 8.64 12.16 -16.20
C LYS A 55 7.82 11.02 -15.61
N LEU A 56 7.11 11.25 -14.51
CA LEU A 56 6.25 10.25 -13.88
C LEU A 56 5.09 9.86 -14.78
N ILE A 57 4.37 10.83 -15.35
CA ILE A 57 3.27 10.58 -16.29
C ILE A 57 3.80 9.81 -17.50
N SER A 58 4.89 10.27 -18.13
CA SER A 58 5.50 9.58 -19.28
C SER A 58 5.90 8.14 -18.96
N LEU A 59 6.44 7.88 -17.76
CA LEU A 59 6.81 6.55 -17.30
C LEU A 59 5.59 5.62 -17.16
N LEU A 60 4.49 6.13 -16.61
CA LEU A 60 3.25 5.39 -16.45
C LEU A 60 2.56 5.14 -17.80
N GLN A 61 2.54 6.13 -18.69
CA GLN A 61 2.04 5.99 -20.06
C GLN A 61 2.82 4.96 -20.84
N LYS A 62 4.16 4.93 -20.76
CA LYS A 62 4.98 3.88 -21.37
C LYS A 62 4.64 2.49 -20.81
N SER A 63 4.35 2.40 -19.53
CA SER A 63 3.90 1.15 -18.90
C SER A 63 2.52 0.74 -19.42
N GLY A 64 1.59 1.69 -19.57
CA GLY A 64 0.28 1.48 -20.17
C GLY A 64 0.34 1.08 -21.65
N GLN A 65 1.26 1.66 -22.43
CA GLN A 65 1.51 1.28 -23.82
C GLN A 65 2.06 -0.14 -23.93
N ALA A 66 2.96 -0.54 -23.03
CA ALA A 66 3.56 -1.88 -23.04
C ALA A 66 2.58 -2.98 -22.57
N CYS A 67 1.73 -2.67 -21.59
CA CYS A 67 0.87 -3.64 -20.91
C CYS A 67 -0.62 -3.53 -21.26
N GLY A 68 -1.04 -2.44 -21.91
CA GLY A 68 -2.41 -2.19 -22.36
C GLY A 68 -3.40 -1.82 -21.24
N ASN A 69 -2.94 -1.49 -20.03
CA ASN A 69 -3.82 -1.45 -18.86
C ASN A 69 -3.60 -0.28 -17.87
N VAL A 70 -2.73 0.70 -18.16
CA VAL A 70 -2.52 1.86 -17.26
C VAL A 70 -3.13 3.11 -17.90
N ASP A 71 -4.04 3.78 -17.19
CA ASP A 71 -4.70 5.01 -17.63
C ASP A 71 -4.34 6.20 -16.73
N THR A 72 -3.55 7.14 -17.27
CA THR A 72 -3.07 8.33 -16.56
C THR A 72 -3.99 9.54 -16.64
N SER A 73 -5.11 9.46 -17.36
CA SER A 73 -5.93 10.62 -17.70
C SER A 73 -6.40 11.44 -16.50
N ILE A 74 -6.74 10.80 -15.39
CA ILE A 74 -7.18 11.49 -14.16
C ILE A 74 -6.03 12.26 -13.51
N MET A 75 -4.81 11.70 -13.49
CA MET A 75 -3.64 12.43 -12.98
C MET A 75 -3.30 13.64 -13.85
N GLU A 76 -3.41 13.49 -15.17
CA GLU A 76 -3.17 14.57 -16.13
C GLU A 76 -4.16 15.71 -15.88
N GLN A 77 -5.46 15.40 -15.79
CA GLN A 77 -6.50 16.38 -15.46
C GLN A 77 -6.28 17.05 -14.11
N ALA A 78 -5.94 16.29 -13.07
CA ALA A 78 -5.68 16.85 -11.74
C ALA A 78 -4.50 17.83 -11.74
N SER A 79 -3.47 17.60 -12.56
CA SER A 79 -2.33 18.51 -12.69
C SER A 79 -2.65 19.81 -13.44
N GLU A 80 -3.73 19.85 -14.20
CA GLU A 80 -4.25 21.07 -14.84
C GLU A 80 -4.99 21.98 -13.85
N ILE A 81 -5.54 21.42 -12.77
CA ILE A 81 -6.32 22.16 -11.76
C ILE A 81 -5.39 22.89 -10.79
N ASP A 82 -4.42 22.20 -10.19
CA ASP A 82 -3.46 22.78 -9.25
C ASP A 82 -2.13 23.07 -9.94
N THR A 83 -2.05 24.22 -10.61
CA THR A 83 -0.86 24.64 -11.36
C THR A 83 0.34 24.97 -10.47
N ASN A 84 0.14 25.13 -9.16
CA ASN A 84 1.21 25.39 -8.18
C ASN A 84 1.71 24.12 -7.49
N ALA A 85 1.08 22.97 -7.74
CA ALA A 85 1.51 21.69 -7.22
C ALA A 85 2.96 21.38 -7.67
N ARG A 86 3.71 20.71 -6.79
CA ARG A 86 5.07 20.23 -7.07
C ARG A 86 5.13 18.72 -6.89
N THR A 87 5.63 18.00 -7.86
CA THR A 87 5.69 16.54 -7.78
C THR A 87 6.70 16.09 -6.74
N ALA A 88 6.29 15.19 -5.83
CA ALA A 88 7.17 14.58 -4.85
C ALA A 88 8.31 13.81 -5.53
N LEU A 89 9.50 13.83 -4.94
CA LEU A 89 10.69 13.20 -5.49
C LEU A 89 11.42 12.37 -4.43
N ALA A 90 11.66 11.10 -4.75
CA ALA A 90 12.55 10.23 -4.00
C ALA A 90 13.85 9.98 -4.79
N VAL A 91 14.98 10.21 -4.15
CA VAL A 91 16.31 9.89 -4.68
C VAL A 91 16.90 8.77 -3.82
N LEU A 92 17.21 7.64 -4.45
CA LEU A 92 17.77 6.46 -3.79
C LEU A 92 19.26 6.33 -4.13
N PRO A 93 20.17 6.97 -3.38
CA PRO A 93 21.60 6.73 -3.54
C PRO A 93 21.94 5.30 -3.13
N ILE A 94 22.83 4.69 -3.89
CA ILE A 94 23.49 3.43 -3.51
C ILE A 94 24.89 3.81 -3.04
N TYR A 95 25.18 3.56 -1.77
CA TYR A 95 26.48 3.83 -1.17
C TYR A 95 27.51 2.78 -1.64
N ARG A 96 28.80 3.10 -1.50
CA ARG A 96 29.90 2.22 -1.95
C ARG A 96 29.88 0.84 -1.29
N ASP A 97 29.35 0.74 -0.08
CA ASP A 97 29.19 -0.50 0.68
C ASP A 97 27.91 -1.28 0.31
N GLY A 98 27.16 -0.83 -0.71
CA GLY A 98 25.93 -1.47 -1.16
C GLY A 98 24.68 -1.09 -0.35
N ARG A 99 24.82 -0.29 0.72
CA ARG A 99 23.65 0.26 1.43
C ARG A 99 22.88 1.22 0.53
N ARG A 100 21.60 1.39 0.84
CA ARG A 100 20.71 2.33 0.12
C ARG A 100 20.24 3.41 1.07
N GLY A 101 20.28 4.65 0.61
CA GLY A 101 19.61 5.77 1.26
C GLY A 101 18.31 6.09 0.53
N CYS A 102 17.48 6.94 1.14
CA CYS A 102 16.36 7.58 0.46
C CYS A 102 16.29 9.04 0.92
N PHE A 103 16.52 9.97 -0.01
CA PHE A 103 16.21 11.38 0.19
C PHE A 103 14.85 11.66 -0.43
N PHE A 104 13.92 12.18 0.36
CA PHE A 104 12.55 12.39 -0.05
C PHE A 104 12.16 13.86 0.09
N ASP A 105 11.91 14.53 -1.03
CA ASP A 105 11.18 15.79 -1.06
C ASP A 105 9.69 15.47 -1.17
N ALA A 106 8.97 15.74 -0.09
CA ALA A 106 7.55 15.41 0.02
C ALA A 106 6.68 16.25 -0.93
N ALA A 107 7.06 17.50 -1.23
CA ALA A 107 6.32 18.39 -2.13
C ALA A 107 4.78 18.26 -2.00
N SER A 108 4.06 17.95 -3.09
CA SER A 108 2.60 17.76 -3.10
C SER A 108 2.08 16.73 -2.11
N ASN A 109 2.87 15.77 -1.62
CA ASN A 109 2.40 14.86 -0.57
C ASN A 109 2.01 15.61 0.72
N THR A 110 2.63 16.76 0.99
CA THR A 110 2.32 17.60 2.16
C THR A 110 0.98 18.33 2.04
N THR A 111 0.50 18.54 0.81
CA THR A 111 -0.72 19.29 0.52
C THR A 111 -1.81 18.45 -0.16
N PHE A 112 -1.52 17.20 -0.51
CA PHE A 112 -2.46 16.31 -1.17
C PHE A 112 -3.58 15.97 -0.20
N SER A 113 -4.76 16.51 -0.45
CA SER A 113 -5.86 16.49 0.51
C SER A 113 -6.82 15.32 0.27
N PRO A 114 -7.59 14.90 1.30
CA PRO A 114 -8.67 13.94 1.12
C PRO A 114 -9.70 14.39 0.08
N ALA A 115 -9.97 15.69 -0.02
CA ALA A 115 -10.87 16.24 -1.03
C ALA A 115 -10.34 16.01 -2.44
N ASP A 116 -9.04 16.25 -2.67
CA ASP A 116 -8.37 16.01 -3.95
C ASP A 116 -8.52 14.53 -4.34
N MET A 117 -8.26 13.60 -3.42
CA MET A 117 -8.40 12.15 -3.68
C MET A 117 -9.86 11.75 -3.96
N ILE A 118 -10.81 12.28 -3.20
CA ILE A 118 -12.25 12.00 -3.40
C ILE A 118 -12.74 12.54 -4.74
N GLU A 119 -12.25 13.71 -5.18
CA GLU A 119 -12.52 14.26 -6.50
C GLU A 119 -11.96 13.36 -7.60
N MET A 120 -10.70 12.92 -7.48
CA MET A 120 -10.08 11.99 -8.42
C MET A 120 -10.84 10.65 -8.49
N LEU A 121 -11.29 10.11 -7.35
CA LEU A 121 -12.16 8.92 -7.29
C LEU A 121 -13.52 9.20 -7.95
N GLY A 122 -14.04 10.43 -7.82
CA GLY A 122 -15.29 10.86 -8.43
C GLY A 122 -15.24 10.97 -9.95
N ALA A 123 -14.06 11.22 -10.51
CA ALA A 123 -13.80 11.28 -11.95
C ALA A 123 -13.66 9.89 -12.60
N LEU A 124 -13.63 8.80 -11.82
CA LEU A 124 -13.61 7.44 -12.36
C LEU A 124 -14.89 7.16 -13.15
N PRO A 125 -14.81 6.56 -14.35
CA PRO A 125 -15.97 6.31 -15.18
C PRO A 125 -16.88 5.22 -14.58
N ASP A 126 -18.16 5.54 -14.36
CA ASP A 126 -19.16 4.64 -13.75
C ASP A 126 -19.36 3.30 -14.51
N LYS A 127 -19.08 3.29 -15.82
CA LYS A 127 -19.18 2.10 -16.68
C LYS A 127 -18.01 1.12 -16.51
N GLN A 128 -16.97 1.48 -15.76
CA GLN A 128 -15.80 0.65 -15.52
C GLN A 128 -15.66 0.40 -14.03
N ARG A 129 -16.22 -0.71 -13.58
CA ARG A 129 -16.20 -1.06 -12.17
C ARG A 129 -14.81 -1.59 -11.80
N HIS A 130 -14.15 -0.91 -10.89
CA HIS A 130 -12.87 -1.33 -10.33
C HIS A 130 -13.15 -2.28 -9.17
N SER A 131 -12.46 -3.41 -9.07
CA SER A 131 -12.71 -4.38 -7.99
C SER A 131 -11.82 -4.16 -6.77
N ALA A 132 -10.82 -3.28 -6.87
CA ALA A 132 -9.86 -3.04 -5.80
C ALA A 132 -9.36 -1.60 -5.76
N PHE A 133 -9.02 -1.16 -4.56
CA PHE A 133 -8.36 0.10 -4.27
C PHE A 133 -7.11 -0.16 -3.43
N LEU A 134 -5.95 0.24 -3.94
CA LEU A 134 -4.68 0.16 -3.24
C LEU A 134 -4.26 1.57 -2.81
N PHE A 135 -4.26 1.81 -1.49
CA PHE A 135 -3.80 3.06 -0.92
C PHE A 135 -2.40 2.86 -0.34
N GLY A 136 -1.42 3.59 -0.87
CA GLY A 136 -0.02 3.47 -0.48
C GLY A 136 0.47 4.62 0.39
N TYR A 137 1.29 4.27 1.37
CA TYR A 137 2.18 5.15 2.13
C TYR A 137 1.46 6.25 2.93
N PRO A 138 0.46 5.91 3.77
CA PRO A 138 -0.27 6.90 4.58
C PRO A 138 0.64 7.73 5.50
N HIS A 139 1.77 7.16 5.94
CA HIS A 139 2.77 7.86 6.76
C HIS A 139 3.47 9.00 6.02
N LEU A 140 3.47 8.98 4.69
CA LEU A 140 4.05 10.01 3.84
C LEU A 140 2.99 10.99 3.29
N LEU A 141 1.74 10.92 3.78
CA LEU A 141 0.60 11.73 3.35
C LEU A 141 -0.12 12.34 4.56
N PRO A 142 0.45 13.37 5.21
CA PRO A 142 -0.03 13.88 6.50
C PRO A 142 -1.50 14.33 6.49
N MET A 143 -2.01 14.80 5.37
CA MET A 143 -3.41 15.25 5.24
C MET A 143 -4.42 14.10 5.10
N MET A 144 -3.95 12.86 4.89
CA MET A 144 -4.77 11.67 4.62
C MET A 144 -4.63 10.59 5.70
N GLN A 145 -4.46 11.01 6.95
CA GLN A 145 -4.22 10.13 8.10
C GLN A 145 -5.47 10.00 9.00
N GLY A 146 -5.55 8.93 9.78
CA GLY A 146 -6.61 8.70 10.77
C GLY A 146 -8.01 8.71 10.13
N GLN A 147 -8.91 9.56 10.64
CA GLN A 147 -10.29 9.65 10.16
C GLN A 147 -10.37 10.02 8.68
N ARG A 148 -9.42 10.81 8.18
CA ARG A 148 -9.37 11.20 6.76
C ARG A 148 -9.08 10.02 5.85
N LEU A 149 -8.24 9.08 6.30
CA LEU A 149 -8.01 7.83 5.58
C LEU A 149 -9.31 7.00 5.47
N VAL A 150 -10.10 6.95 6.55
CA VAL A 150 -11.40 6.27 6.57
C VAL A 150 -12.38 6.92 5.58
N GLU A 151 -12.42 8.26 5.51
CA GLU A 151 -13.24 9.00 4.54
C GLU A 151 -12.88 8.62 3.10
N ILE A 152 -11.58 8.56 2.78
CA ILE A 152 -11.08 8.17 1.45
C ILE A 152 -11.45 6.72 1.13
N ILE A 153 -11.20 5.78 2.06
CA ILE A 153 -11.55 4.37 1.87
C ILE A 153 -13.06 4.22 1.63
N THR A 154 -13.88 4.92 2.40
CA THR A 154 -15.34 4.89 2.26
C THR A 154 -15.78 5.45 0.90
N ALA A 155 -15.15 6.53 0.45
CA ALA A 155 -15.42 7.10 -0.88
C ALA A 155 -14.99 6.14 -2.00
N ALA A 156 -13.83 5.48 -1.86
CA ALA A 156 -13.35 4.50 -2.82
C ALA A 156 -14.33 3.32 -2.93
N ARG A 157 -14.77 2.74 -1.80
CA ARG A 157 -15.72 1.62 -1.79
C ARG A 157 -17.02 1.92 -2.54
N LYS A 158 -17.52 3.17 -2.51
CA LYS A 158 -18.70 3.59 -3.29
C LYS A 158 -18.48 3.54 -4.81
N ARG A 159 -17.24 3.52 -5.26
CA ARG A 159 -16.83 3.44 -6.68
C ARG A 159 -16.37 2.05 -7.10
N LEU A 160 -16.14 1.14 -6.14
CA LEU A 160 -15.72 -0.23 -6.43
C LEU A 160 -16.91 -1.15 -6.69
N LEU A 161 -16.70 -2.17 -7.53
CA LEU A 161 -17.64 -3.28 -7.73
C LEU A 161 -17.94 -3.94 -6.39
N ASP A 162 -19.21 -3.96 -5.99
CA ASP A 162 -19.70 -4.60 -4.76
C ASP A 162 -18.96 -4.15 -3.48
N GLY A 163 -18.39 -2.95 -3.52
CA GLY A 163 -17.60 -2.37 -2.43
C GLY A 163 -16.13 -2.78 -2.40
N GLY A 164 -15.72 -3.74 -3.24
CA GLY A 164 -14.35 -4.12 -3.60
C GLY A 164 -13.34 -4.39 -2.48
N VAL A 165 -12.12 -4.73 -2.87
CA VAL A 165 -11.00 -4.97 -1.94
C VAL A 165 -10.24 -3.68 -1.68
N VAL A 166 -10.00 -3.36 -0.42
CA VAL A 166 -9.17 -2.24 -0.01
C VAL A 166 -7.86 -2.76 0.57
N ALA A 167 -6.76 -2.42 -0.08
CA ALA A 167 -5.41 -2.74 0.36
C ALA A 167 -4.70 -1.47 0.86
N LEU A 168 -4.05 -1.57 2.02
CA LEU A 168 -3.12 -0.57 2.53
C LEU A 168 -1.69 -1.09 2.40
N ASP A 169 -0.83 -0.32 1.75
CA ASP A 169 0.59 -0.58 1.65
C ASP A 169 1.37 0.43 2.50
N LEU A 170 2.06 -0.06 3.53
CA LEU A 170 2.82 0.80 4.43
C LEU A 170 4.24 1.04 3.89
N ASN A 171 4.72 2.26 4.12
CA ASN A 171 6.12 2.64 3.93
C ASN A 171 6.40 3.92 4.72
N GLY A 172 7.64 4.11 5.15
CA GLY A 172 8.07 5.30 5.89
C GLY A 172 7.44 5.42 7.27
N VAL A 173 7.12 4.28 7.90
CA VAL A 173 6.57 4.27 9.26
C VAL A 173 7.57 4.88 10.22
N SER A 174 7.12 5.86 11.00
CA SER A 174 7.89 6.47 12.08
C SER A 174 7.48 5.88 13.42
N PRO A 175 8.40 5.77 14.40
CA PRO A 175 8.05 5.34 15.75
C PRO A 175 6.92 6.20 16.33
N PRO A 176 5.82 5.59 16.81
CA PRO A 176 4.82 6.34 17.56
C PRO A 176 5.44 6.92 18.83
N ALA A 177 4.84 7.99 19.37
CA ALA A 177 5.30 8.58 20.62
C ALA A 177 5.23 7.55 21.75
N GLU A 178 6.13 7.64 22.74
CA GLU A 178 6.19 6.66 23.84
C GLU A 178 4.84 6.54 24.58
N GLU A 179 4.14 7.66 24.76
CA GLU A 179 2.80 7.73 25.35
C GLU A 179 1.70 7.00 24.55
N GLU A 180 1.92 6.80 23.25
CA GLU A 180 1.02 6.06 22.37
C GLU A 180 1.29 4.55 22.40
N MET A 181 2.49 4.11 22.81
CA MET A 181 2.89 2.71 22.90
C MET A 181 2.54 2.08 24.26
N GLN A 182 1.28 1.71 24.44
CA GLN A 182 0.89 0.90 25.59
C GLN A 182 1.24 -0.56 25.32
N MET A 183 2.23 -1.08 26.04
CA MET A 183 2.76 -2.42 25.85
C MET A 183 2.03 -3.45 26.71
N GLN A 184 1.89 -4.66 26.18
CA GLN A 184 1.41 -5.87 26.84
C GLN A 184 2.22 -7.05 26.30
N ASP A 185 2.85 -7.83 27.19
CA ASP A 185 3.65 -9.01 26.84
C ASP A 185 4.77 -8.73 25.80
N GLY A 186 5.40 -7.56 25.90
CA GLY A 186 6.48 -7.14 24.99
C GLY A 186 6.02 -6.68 23.60
N LEU A 187 4.72 -6.52 23.39
CA LEU A 187 4.12 -5.99 22.15
C LEU A 187 3.16 -4.83 22.45
N ARG A 188 2.90 -3.96 21.49
CA ARG A 188 1.84 -2.95 21.57
C ARG A 188 0.49 -3.66 21.70
N ASN A 189 -0.37 -3.20 22.62
CA ASN A 189 -1.69 -3.77 22.78
C ASN A 189 -2.66 -3.31 21.66
N VAL A 190 -3.76 -4.05 21.47
CA VAL A 190 -4.74 -3.81 20.40
C VAL A 190 -5.40 -2.43 20.49
N GLU A 191 -5.75 -1.98 21.70
CA GLU A 191 -6.43 -0.70 21.90
C GLU A 191 -5.53 0.49 21.60
N SER A 192 -4.25 0.39 21.95
CA SER A 192 -3.22 1.34 21.57
C SER A 192 -3.01 1.37 20.06
N LEU A 193 -3.00 0.21 19.39
CA LEU A 193 -2.84 0.13 17.94
C LEU A 193 -4.06 0.71 17.18
N LYS A 194 -5.29 0.49 17.67
CA LYS A 194 -6.50 1.14 17.13
C LYS A 194 -6.49 2.68 17.29
N LYS A 195 -5.77 3.19 18.29
CA LYS A 195 -5.59 4.63 18.54
C LYS A 195 -4.43 5.24 17.76
N ASP A 196 -3.72 4.46 16.96
CA ASP A 196 -2.67 4.97 16.08
C ASP A 196 -3.22 6.12 15.21
N LYS A 197 -2.54 7.28 15.26
CA LYS A 197 -2.99 8.51 14.61
C LYS A 197 -3.03 8.40 13.09
N ILE A 198 -2.24 7.49 12.52
CA ILE A 198 -2.04 7.38 11.08
C ILE A 198 -2.99 6.34 10.50
N ILE A 199 -2.95 5.11 11.00
CA ILE A 199 -3.69 3.98 10.42
C ILE A 199 -4.75 3.40 11.33
N GLY A 200 -4.74 3.69 12.64
CA GLY A 200 -5.49 2.94 13.65
C GLY A 200 -6.99 2.83 13.35
N GLN A 201 -7.61 3.95 12.95
CA GLN A 201 -9.03 4.00 12.59
C GLN A 201 -9.34 3.29 11.25
N ALA A 202 -8.37 3.23 10.33
CA ALA A 202 -8.53 2.62 9.01
C ALA A 202 -8.36 1.09 9.03
N LEU A 203 -7.77 0.51 10.08
CA LEU A 203 -7.49 -0.93 10.18
C LEU A 203 -8.75 -1.78 9.99
N GLN A 204 -9.87 -1.41 10.62
CA GLN A 204 -11.14 -2.15 10.48
C GLN A 204 -11.75 -2.07 9.07
N HIS A 205 -11.36 -1.07 8.27
CA HIS A 205 -11.84 -0.87 6.89
C HIS A 205 -10.91 -1.47 5.85
N THR A 206 -9.78 -2.03 6.28
CA THR A 206 -8.71 -2.56 5.44
C THR A 206 -8.87 -4.06 5.27
N ASP A 207 -8.88 -4.53 4.04
CA ASP A 207 -8.96 -5.96 3.73
C ASP A 207 -7.56 -6.56 3.70
N LEU A 208 -6.60 -5.90 3.05
CA LEU A 208 -5.21 -6.34 3.00
C LEU A 208 -4.29 -5.25 3.56
N LEU A 209 -3.50 -5.57 4.58
CA LEU A 209 -2.45 -4.70 5.09
C LEU A 209 -1.09 -5.31 4.74
N HIS A 210 -0.31 -4.58 3.95
CA HIS A 210 1.06 -4.93 3.62
C HIS A 210 2.03 -4.03 4.39
N MET A 211 3.09 -4.64 4.92
CA MET A 211 4.22 -3.96 5.54
C MET A 211 5.49 -4.80 5.41
N ASN A 212 6.67 -4.21 5.62
CA ASN A 212 7.90 -4.98 5.83
C ASN A 212 8.14 -5.26 7.32
N HIS A 213 9.18 -6.04 7.64
CA HIS A 213 9.49 -6.40 9.03
C HIS A 213 9.92 -5.20 9.90
N ASP A 214 10.55 -4.16 9.32
CA ASP A 214 10.93 -2.96 10.09
C ASP A 214 9.68 -2.20 10.53
N GLU A 215 8.73 -2.05 9.62
CA GLU A 215 7.44 -1.40 9.89
C GLU A 215 6.62 -2.19 10.91
N LEU A 216 6.64 -3.53 10.83
CA LEU A 216 6.04 -4.40 11.84
C LEU A 216 6.65 -4.15 13.23
N GLN A 217 7.98 -4.11 13.33
CA GLN A 217 8.69 -3.83 14.59
C GLN A 217 8.36 -2.45 15.14
N ILE A 218 8.33 -1.43 14.28
CA ILE A 218 8.04 -0.04 14.68
C ILE A 218 6.61 0.09 15.21
N LEU A 219 5.62 -0.49 14.52
CA LEU A 219 4.21 -0.36 14.90
C LEU A 219 3.83 -1.21 16.11
N THR A 220 4.47 -2.36 16.28
CA THR A 220 4.12 -3.33 17.34
C THR A 220 5.10 -3.31 18.52
N GLY A 221 6.23 -2.61 18.40
CA GLY A 221 7.29 -2.62 19.41
C GLY A 221 8.04 -3.96 19.53
N CYS A 222 7.75 -4.93 18.66
CA CYS A 222 8.47 -6.21 18.65
C CYS A 222 9.94 -5.99 18.27
N LYS A 223 10.83 -6.86 18.78
CA LYS A 223 12.27 -6.80 18.51
C LYS A 223 12.71 -8.12 17.91
N LEU A 224 12.95 -8.13 16.61
CA LEU A 224 13.47 -9.27 15.87
C LEU A 224 15.00 -9.27 15.97
N GLN A 225 15.59 -10.43 16.18
CA GLN A 225 17.04 -10.55 16.32
C GLN A 225 17.75 -10.63 14.96
N GLY A 226 17.09 -11.22 13.96
CA GLY A 226 17.61 -11.27 12.59
C GLY A 226 18.77 -12.23 12.38
N THR A 227 19.15 -13.03 13.39
CA THR A 227 20.17 -14.08 13.30
C THR A 227 19.56 -15.43 12.94
N ASP A 228 20.36 -16.34 12.38
CA ASP A 228 19.89 -17.69 12.01
C ASP A 228 19.46 -18.49 13.25
N ASP A 229 20.20 -18.38 14.36
CA ASP A 229 19.89 -19.05 15.63
C ASP A 229 18.58 -18.57 16.30
N ALA A 230 18.09 -17.39 15.91
CA ALA A 230 16.87 -16.79 16.46
C ALA A 230 15.65 -16.97 15.55
N GLU A 231 15.80 -17.65 14.40
CA GLU A 231 14.76 -17.66 13.37
C GLU A 231 13.41 -18.15 13.88
N SER A 232 13.36 -19.27 14.60
CA SER A 232 12.09 -19.78 15.15
C SER A 232 11.43 -18.81 16.14
N LYS A 233 12.23 -18.09 16.94
CA LYS A 233 11.72 -17.09 17.90
C LYS A 233 11.20 -15.84 17.18
N ASP A 234 11.92 -15.38 16.16
CA ASP A 234 11.50 -14.27 15.32
C ASP A 234 10.19 -14.61 14.59
N GLU A 235 10.03 -15.85 14.11
CA GLU A 235 8.79 -16.29 13.48
C GLU A 235 7.60 -16.30 14.45
N GLU A 236 7.78 -16.82 15.67
CA GLU A 236 6.74 -16.73 16.71
C GLU A 236 6.37 -15.27 17.04
N LEU A 237 7.36 -14.37 17.09
CA LEU A 237 7.12 -12.96 17.31
C LEU A 237 6.36 -12.30 16.15
N ILE A 238 6.71 -12.63 14.90
CA ILE A 238 6.01 -12.15 13.71
C ILE A 238 4.55 -12.60 13.72
N VAL A 239 4.28 -13.86 14.09
CA VAL A 239 2.91 -14.39 14.23
C VAL A 239 2.14 -13.57 15.27
N LYS A 240 2.70 -13.39 16.47
CA LYS A 240 2.07 -12.63 17.56
C LYS A 240 1.82 -11.17 17.18
N ALA A 241 2.81 -10.51 16.57
CA ALA A 241 2.72 -9.13 16.12
C ALA A 241 1.67 -8.95 15.01
N SER A 242 1.63 -9.86 14.03
CA SER A 242 0.63 -9.85 12.95
C SER A 242 -0.79 -10.05 13.47
N ASN A 243 -0.96 -10.91 14.48
CA ASN A 243 -2.26 -11.15 15.13
C ASN A 243 -2.85 -9.89 15.78
N LEU A 244 -2.04 -8.88 16.12
CA LEU A 244 -2.56 -7.60 16.62
C LEU A 244 -3.41 -6.88 15.57
N PHE A 245 -2.96 -6.86 14.33
CA PHE A 245 -3.68 -6.20 13.23
C PHE A 245 -4.94 -6.97 12.84
N LEU A 246 -4.89 -8.30 12.86
CA LEU A 246 -6.10 -9.13 12.69
C LEU A 246 -7.15 -8.81 13.76
N LYS A 247 -6.73 -8.68 15.03
CA LYS A 247 -7.61 -8.25 16.14
C LYS A 247 -8.09 -6.80 16.01
N CYS A 248 -7.40 -5.97 15.23
CA CYS A 248 -7.86 -4.62 14.88
C CYS A 248 -8.87 -4.60 13.72
N GLY A 249 -9.19 -5.75 13.14
CA GLY A 249 -10.19 -5.88 12.08
C GLY A 249 -9.63 -5.88 10.66
N VAL A 250 -8.33 -6.10 10.48
CA VAL A 250 -7.78 -6.37 9.14
C VAL A 250 -8.10 -7.82 8.73
N ALA A 251 -8.41 -8.06 7.46
CA ALA A 251 -8.70 -9.41 6.97
C ALA A 251 -7.46 -10.22 6.60
N VAL A 252 -6.44 -9.61 5.98
CA VAL A 252 -5.19 -10.26 5.57
C VAL A 252 -4.00 -9.37 5.90
N ILE A 253 -2.97 -9.95 6.51
CA ILE A 253 -1.67 -9.30 6.77
C ILE A 253 -0.62 -9.95 5.90
N ALA A 254 0.17 -9.13 5.19
CA ALA A 254 1.34 -9.56 4.46
C ALA A 254 2.58 -8.83 4.98
N VAL A 255 3.55 -9.58 5.52
CA VAL A 255 4.82 -9.05 6.02
C VAL A 255 5.97 -9.50 5.13
N THR A 256 6.64 -8.56 4.45
CA THR A 256 7.80 -8.86 3.61
C THR A 256 9.10 -8.89 4.43
N ARG A 257 9.91 -9.94 4.22
CA ARG A 257 11.15 -10.24 4.97
C ARG A 257 12.39 -10.28 4.08
N GLY A 258 12.37 -9.60 2.94
CA GLY A 258 13.47 -9.59 1.98
C GLY A 258 13.81 -11.00 1.47
N LYS A 259 15.03 -11.47 1.69
CA LYS A 259 15.48 -12.82 1.27
C LYS A 259 14.75 -13.96 1.97
N LYS A 260 14.18 -13.72 3.17
CA LYS A 260 13.43 -14.71 3.93
C LYS A 260 11.97 -14.86 3.45
N GLY A 261 11.62 -14.29 2.30
CA GLY A 261 10.29 -14.38 1.72
C GLY A 261 9.28 -13.46 2.37
N SER A 262 8.06 -13.95 2.54
CA SER A 262 6.94 -13.20 3.14
C SER A 262 6.17 -14.08 4.11
N TYR A 263 5.67 -13.48 5.19
CA TYR A 263 4.69 -14.10 6.08
C TYR A 263 3.30 -13.57 5.75
N ILE A 264 2.31 -14.46 5.69
CA ILE A 264 0.91 -14.10 5.44
C ILE A 264 0.05 -14.69 6.55
N ALA A 265 -0.85 -13.87 7.08
CA ALA A 265 -1.88 -14.32 8.02
C ALA A 265 -3.25 -13.79 7.60
N CYS A 266 -4.28 -14.61 7.78
CA CYS A 266 -5.65 -14.28 7.45
C CYS A 266 -6.52 -14.33 8.71
N ASN A 267 -7.53 -13.48 8.75
CA ASN A 267 -8.58 -13.51 9.74
C ASN A 267 -9.57 -14.66 9.45
N ASP A 268 -10.56 -14.82 10.33
CA ASP A 268 -11.59 -15.82 10.13
C ASP A 268 -12.54 -15.50 8.95
N ALA A 269 -13.32 -16.50 8.55
CA ALA A 269 -14.30 -16.37 7.47
C ALA A 269 -15.39 -15.32 7.78
N ALA A 270 -15.68 -15.07 9.05
CA ALA A 270 -16.69 -14.10 9.45
C ALA A 270 -16.22 -12.67 9.16
N ARG A 271 -14.96 -12.33 9.45
CA ARG A 271 -14.39 -11.04 9.08
C ARG A 271 -14.31 -10.89 7.57
N LEU A 272 -13.91 -11.92 6.82
CA LEU A 272 -13.89 -11.88 5.35
C LEU A 272 -15.29 -11.62 4.76
N GLY A 273 -16.33 -12.22 5.33
CA GLY A 273 -17.73 -11.98 4.93
C GLY A 273 -18.28 -10.62 5.36
N ALA A 274 -17.64 -9.93 6.32
CA ALA A 274 -17.99 -8.56 6.74
C ALA A 274 -17.38 -7.48 5.83
N SER A 275 -16.42 -7.83 4.97
CA SER A 275 -16.03 -6.96 3.87
C SER A 275 -17.22 -6.86 2.89
N PRO A 276 -17.59 -5.68 2.40
CA PRO A 276 -18.61 -5.54 1.36
C PRO A 276 -18.35 -6.53 0.22
N ALA A 277 -19.41 -7.22 -0.21
CA ALA A 277 -19.36 -8.49 -0.93
C ALA A 277 -18.26 -8.58 -2.00
N LEU A 278 -17.36 -9.55 -1.83
CA LEU A 278 -16.60 -10.16 -2.92
C LEU A 278 -17.52 -11.00 -3.81
#